data_AF-A0A0W0VDU7-F1
#
_entry.id   AF-A0A0W0VDU7-F1
#
_cell.length_a   1.000
_cell.length_b   1.000
_cell.length_c   1.000
_cell.angle_alpha   90.00
_cell.angle_beta   90.00
_cell.angle_gamma   90.00
#
_symmetry.space_group_name_H-M   'P 1'
#
loop_
_entity.id
_entity.type
_entity.pdbx_description
1 polymer ?
#
loop_
_entity_poly.entity_id
_entity_poly.type
_entity_poly.pdbx_seq_one_letter_code
_entity_poly.pdbx_strand_id
1 'polypeptide(L)'
;MRHFTWQSFKLATLSDDLSCILEYLSGADSHLLKAHFEYYSERSYELKRNYHHIIILKNPELERKTKDILRNLNIPEAQWQQYLSLSMYKLLQKLNREGHPQIDYILELIKRKTWKRFLPWLLAAIGGIIVLAALLFSPPLAPLLQWLEEILTSVIGLPVLGFSFTVLSTVFLLVQNQTDSKRKLFKRNQDSIFLLLGAGINCAAYVLWIMIAAPMPPLVAVLSVMASGMDVIKELFNIGQEYFRFHNRLKIHESTKMLEHQAYARHVYGFNKHRNALLINLASSLLLLGIMAAWCFLPPGLILTIAAVSAICLVYTLKRFFLKANESRARAILQEELRFIKQEYEKDHRIEPQVSPALSQLSNSNPSSQKAAQPENNPSIKGKSPKPCTEVGIRQTLIQMEPMPTQESQLLHI
;
A
#
# COMPACT_ATOMS: atom_id res chain seq x y z
N MET A 1 25.68 -8.39 11.19
CA MET A 1 24.85 -9.42 10.55
C MET A 1 24.40 -10.40 11.62
N ARG A 2 23.12 -10.41 11.99
CA ARG A 2 22.58 -11.38 12.95
C ARG A 2 22.17 -12.63 12.17
N HIS A 3 22.71 -13.79 12.56
CA HIS A 3 22.29 -15.09 12.04
C HIS A 3 20.81 -15.30 12.37
N PHE A 4 19.95 -15.21 11.36
CA PHE A 4 18.57 -15.65 11.43
C PHE A 4 18.60 -17.18 11.25
N THR A 5 18.58 -17.91 12.37
CA THR A 5 18.55 -19.36 12.37
C THR A 5 17.17 -19.82 11.91
N TRP A 6 17.14 -20.54 10.78
CA TRP A 6 15.95 -21.21 10.24
C TRP A 6 15.57 -22.39 11.16
N GLN A 7 15.03 -22.12 12.35
CA GLN A 7 14.44 -23.16 13.19
C GLN A 7 13.13 -23.63 12.57
N SER A 8 13.06 -24.94 12.33
CA SER A 8 11.86 -25.76 12.04
C SER A 8 10.63 -24.99 11.54
N PHE A 9 10.44 -24.95 10.22
CA PHE A 9 9.19 -24.50 9.61
C PHE A 9 8.05 -25.43 10.04
N LYS A 10 7.41 -25.10 11.16
CA LYS A 10 6.10 -25.59 11.56
C LYS A 10 5.17 -25.39 10.36
N LEU A 11 4.36 -26.39 10.02
CA LEU A 11 3.34 -26.25 8.98
C LEU A 11 2.53 -24.98 9.27
N ALA A 12 2.60 -23.99 8.39
CA ALA A 12 1.93 -22.71 8.62
C ALA A 12 0.42 -22.97 8.63
N THR A 13 -0.18 -22.85 9.81
CA THR A 13 -1.62 -22.95 9.95
C THR A 13 -2.24 -21.59 9.69
N LEU A 14 -3.51 -21.56 9.28
CA LEU A 14 -4.27 -20.31 9.18
C LEU A 14 -4.30 -19.54 10.51
N SER A 15 -4.17 -20.25 11.64
CA SER A 15 -4.05 -19.65 12.96
C SER A 15 -2.73 -18.89 13.13
N ASP A 16 -1.60 -19.46 12.67
CA ASP A 16 -0.30 -18.79 12.71
C ASP A 16 -0.29 -17.54 11.81
N ASP A 17 -0.88 -17.67 10.61
CA ASP A 17 -1.06 -16.53 9.69
C ASP A 17 -1.83 -15.38 10.35
N LEU A 18 -2.90 -15.69 11.06
CA LEU A 18 -3.70 -14.70 11.80
C LEU A 18 -2.89 -13.99 12.89
N SER A 19 -2.03 -14.72 13.60
CA SER A 19 -1.12 -14.12 14.58
C SER A 19 -0.13 -13.16 13.92
N CYS A 20 0.51 -13.57 12.82
CA CYS A 20 1.42 -12.68 12.09
C CYS A 20 0.70 -11.46 11.50
N ILE A 21 -0.53 -11.62 11.02
CA ILE A 21 -1.37 -10.50 10.56
C ILE A 21 -1.69 -9.56 11.72
N LEU A 22 -2.09 -10.08 12.88
CA LEU A 22 -2.39 -9.27 14.06
C LEU A 22 -1.17 -8.48 14.53
N GLU A 23 0.00 -9.12 14.57
CA GLU A 23 1.27 -8.45 14.87
C GLU A 23 1.58 -7.33 13.88
N TYR A 24 1.43 -7.60 12.57
CA TYR A 24 1.62 -6.60 11.52
C TYR A 24 0.64 -5.43 11.61
N LEU A 25 -0.63 -5.67 11.96
CA LEU A 25 -1.61 -4.61 12.17
C LEU A 25 -1.32 -3.77 13.42
N SER A 26 -0.57 -4.34 14.36
CA SER A 26 -0.14 -3.71 15.61
C SER A 26 1.20 -2.98 15.52
N GLY A 27 1.85 -2.90 14.35
CA GLY A 27 3.14 -2.22 14.18
C GLY A 27 4.35 -3.11 13.86
N ALA A 28 4.17 -4.42 13.70
CA ALA A 28 5.30 -5.30 13.36
C ALA A 28 5.82 -5.05 11.94
N ASP A 29 7.11 -5.34 11.71
CA ASP A 29 7.76 -5.10 10.44
C ASP A 29 7.09 -5.90 9.29
N SER A 30 6.78 -5.20 8.20
CA SER A 30 6.29 -5.78 6.95
C SER A 30 7.18 -6.89 6.40
N HIS A 31 8.49 -6.87 6.69
CA HIS A 31 9.43 -7.92 6.28
C HIS A 31 9.14 -9.26 6.96
N LEU A 32 8.73 -9.26 8.23
CA LEU A 32 8.37 -10.47 8.96
C LEU A 32 7.11 -11.12 8.37
N LEU A 33 6.08 -10.30 8.11
CA LEU A 33 4.88 -10.76 7.44
C LEU A 33 5.21 -11.33 6.04
N LYS A 34 6.03 -10.62 5.27
CA LYS A 34 6.43 -11.09 3.93
C LYS A 34 7.18 -12.42 3.99
N ALA A 35 8.12 -12.58 4.94
CA ALA A 35 8.88 -13.80 5.14
C ALA A 35 7.97 -14.97 5.57
N HIS A 36 7.00 -14.72 6.45
CA HIS A 36 6.00 -15.73 6.83
C HIS A 36 5.20 -16.21 5.61
N PHE A 37 4.75 -15.28 4.76
CA PHE A 37 4.07 -15.60 3.51
C PHE A 37 5.00 -16.16 2.40
N GLU A 38 6.31 -16.27 2.62
CA GLU A 38 7.20 -17.02 1.71
C GLU A 38 6.94 -18.52 1.75
N TYR A 39 6.46 -19.07 2.85
CA TYR A 39 5.99 -20.45 2.94
C TYR A 39 5.02 -20.84 1.80
N TYR A 40 4.11 -19.93 1.45
CA TYR A 40 3.10 -20.17 0.42
C TYR A 40 3.62 -20.02 -1.03
N SER A 41 4.90 -19.70 -1.27
CA SER A 41 5.36 -19.47 -2.65
C SER A 41 5.31 -20.71 -3.54
N GLU A 42 5.47 -21.89 -2.96
CA GLU A 42 5.40 -23.17 -3.69
C GLU A 42 4.10 -23.92 -3.41
N ARG A 43 3.30 -23.46 -2.42
CA ARG A 43 2.12 -24.16 -1.88
C ARG A 43 0.83 -23.43 -2.17
N SER A 44 0.60 -23.06 -3.44
CA SER A 44 -0.59 -22.32 -3.87
C SER A 44 -1.93 -22.98 -3.51
N TYR A 45 -1.96 -24.32 -3.47
CA TYR A 45 -3.15 -25.08 -3.06
C TYR A 45 -3.48 -24.87 -1.57
N GLU A 46 -2.48 -24.92 -0.69
CA GLU A 46 -2.65 -24.64 0.74
C GLU A 46 -3.12 -23.20 0.96
N LEU A 47 -2.53 -22.22 0.25
CA LEU A 47 -2.98 -20.83 0.29
C LEU A 47 -4.45 -20.70 -0.12
N LYS A 48 -4.86 -21.36 -1.22
CA LYS A 48 -6.24 -21.33 -1.70
C LYS A 48 -7.19 -21.96 -0.67
N ARG A 49 -6.84 -23.14 -0.14
CA ARG A 49 -7.60 -23.83 0.91
C ARG A 49 -7.77 -22.93 2.14
N ASN A 50 -6.67 -22.44 2.70
CA ASN A 50 -6.65 -21.68 3.94
C ASN A 50 -7.41 -20.36 3.81
N TYR A 51 -7.21 -19.61 2.73
CA TYR A 51 -7.79 -18.27 2.61
C TYR A 51 -9.18 -18.24 1.96
N HIS A 52 -9.49 -19.13 1.02
CA HIS A 52 -10.75 -19.08 0.27
C HIS A 52 -11.82 -20.03 0.78
N HIS A 53 -11.44 -21.20 1.31
CA HIS A 53 -12.39 -22.27 1.62
C HIS A 53 -12.72 -22.43 3.11
N ILE A 54 -11.81 -22.08 4.02
CA ILE A 54 -12.06 -22.17 5.46
C ILE A 54 -12.94 -20.99 5.92
N ILE A 55 -14.05 -21.31 6.60
CA ILE A 55 -14.96 -20.34 7.22
C ILE A 55 -14.54 -20.15 8.67
N ILE A 56 -14.43 -18.90 9.12
CA ILE A 56 -13.88 -18.54 10.43
C ILE A 56 -14.75 -19.09 11.57
N LEU A 57 -16.08 -18.92 11.50
CA LEU A 57 -17.04 -19.38 12.51
C LEU A 57 -16.97 -20.88 12.83
N LYS A 58 -16.44 -21.72 11.94
CA LYS A 58 -16.34 -23.17 12.16
C LYS A 58 -15.20 -23.57 13.09
N ASN A 59 -14.29 -22.65 13.43
CA ASN A 59 -13.15 -22.95 14.27
C ASN A 59 -13.01 -21.88 15.38
N PRO A 60 -13.17 -22.27 16.67
CA PRO A 60 -13.17 -21.32 17.79
C PRO A 60 -11.82 -20.59 17.96
N GLU A 61 -10.71 -21.20 17.58
CA GLU A 61 -9.39 -20.57 17.64
C GLU A 61 -9.27 -19.44 16.60
N LEU A 62 -9.73 -19.69 15.37
CA LEU A 62 -9.76 -18.68 14.31
C LEU A 62 -10.72 -17.55 14.64
N GLU A 63 -11.87 -17.88 15.23
CA GLU A 63 -12.85 -16.90 15.68
C GLU A 63 -12.23 -15.94 16.69
N ARG A 64 -11.57 -16.45 17.73
CA ARG A 64 -10.89 -15.64 18.75
C ARG A 64 -9.85 -14.71 18.13
N LYS A 65 -8.93 -15.23 17.32
CA LYS A 65 -7.90 -14.40 16.66
C LYS A 65 -8.49 -13.38 15.69
N THR A 66 -9.59 -13.71 15.03
CA THR A 66 -10.30 -12.77 14.16
C THR A 66 -10.92 -11.64 14.97
N LYS A 67 -11.55 -11.94 16.12
CA LYS A 67 -12.07 -10.91 17.04
C LYS A 67 -10.95 -9.98 17.52
N ASP A 68 -9.75 -10.51 17.80
CA ASP A 68 -8.59 -9.70 18.16
C ASP A 68 -8.17 -8.73 17.03
N ILE A 69 -8.20 -9.19 15.77
CA ILE A 69 -7.97 -8.32 14.60
C ILE A 69 -9.04 -7.25 14.48
N LEU A 70 -10.33 -7.61 14.59
CA LEU A 70 -11.44 -6.65 14.48
C LEU A 70 -11.37 -5.59 15.57
N ARG A 71 -11.03 -6.00 16.80
CA ARG A 71 -10.77 -5.10 17.92
C ARG A 71 -9.59 -4.18 17.67
N ASN A 72 -8.47 -4.70 17.16
CA ASN A 72 -7.28 -3.89 16.83
C ASN A 72 -7.55 -2.86 15.71
N LEU A 73 -8.48 -3.18 14.80
CA LEU A 73 -8.95 -2.25 13.76
C LEU A 73 -10.02 -1.27 14.25
N ASN A 74 -10.37 -1.33 15.54
CA ASN A 74 -11.40 -0.51 16.17
C ASN A 74 -12.79 -0.68 15.51
N ILE A 75 -13.20 -1.92 15.24
CA ILE A 75 -14.51 -2.25 14.67
C ILE A 75 -15.49 -2.61 15.81
N PRO A 76 -16.69 -1.99 15.86
CA PRO A 76 -17.67 -2.25 16.93
C PRO A 76 -18.11 -3.72 17.01
N GLU A 77 -18.27 -4.25 18.23
CA GLU A 77 -18.62 -5.66 18.47
C GLU A 77 -19.95 -6.05 17.81
N ALA A 78 -20.91 -5.12 17.73
CA ALA A 78 -22.20 -5.31 17.05
C ALA A 78 -22.07 -5.73 15.57
N GLN A 79 -20.94 -5.41 14.91
CA GLN A 79 -20.72 -5.73 13.51
C GLN A 79 -19.95 -7.04 13.31
N TRP A 80 -19.35 -7.62 14.36
CA TRP A 80 -18.41 -8.74 14.25
C TRP A 80 -19.00 -9.97 13.58
N GLN A 81 -20.27 -10.28 13.85
CA GLN A 81 -20.94 -11.46 13.28
C GLN A 81 -20.93 -11.47 11.76
N GLN A 82 -20.97 -10.29 11.13
CA GLN A 82 -20.92 -10.16 9.66
C GLN A 82 -19.54 -10.47 9.07
N TYR A 83 -18.47 -10.44 9.88
CA TYR A 83 -17.12 -10.77 9.44
C TYR A 83 -16.79 -12.23 9.74
N LEU A 84 -17.23 -12.75 10.89
CA LEU A 84 -16.95 -14.12 11.32
C LEU A 84 -17.62 -15.18 10.43
N SER A 85 -18.72 -14.84 9.73
CA SER A 85 -19.37 -15.73 8.77
C SER A 85 -18.61 -15.89 7.44
N LEU A 86 -17.58 -15.08 7.19
CA LEU A 86 -16.85 -15.04 5.93
C LEU A 86 -15.64 -15.98 5.94
N SER A 87 -15.13 -16.29 4.75
CA SER A 87 -13.78 -16.85 4.62
C SER A 87 -12.72 -15.77 4.83
N MET A 88 -11.50 -16.16 5.21
CA MET A 88 -10.42 -15.22 5.52
C MET A 88 -10.19 -14.20 4.41
N TYR A 89 -10.14 -14.65 3.15
CA TYR A 89 -9.95 -13.77 2.01
C TYR A 89 -11.10 -12.77 1.86
N LYS A 90 -12.36 -13.22 2.02
CA LYS A 90 -13.54 -12.35 1.94
C LYS A 90 -13.58 -11.34 3.10
N LEU A 91 -13.17 -11.76 4.30
CA LEU A 91 -12.99 -10.87 5.45
C LEU A 91 -11.97 -9.78 5.15
N LEU A 92 -10.77 -10.14 4.68
CA LEU A 92 -9.73 -9.17 4.32
C LEU A 92 -10.19 -8.24 3.19
N GLN A 93 -10.93 -8.76 2.20
CA GLN A 93 -11.53 -7.91 1.16
C GLN A 93 -12.55 -6.93 1.74
N LYS A 94 -13.40 -7.36 2.66
CA LYS A 94 -14.39 -6.48 3.31
C LYS A 94 -13.68 -5.38 4.11
N LEU A 95 -12.69 -5.73 4.93
CA LEU A 95 -11.87 -4.76 5.67
C LEU A 95 -11.16 -3.76 4.75
N ASN A 96 -10.61 -4.20 3.63
CA ASN A 96 -9.98 -3.29 2.67
C ASN A 96 -10.99 -2.30 2.06
N ARG A 97 -12.22 -2.74 1.78
CA ARG A 97 -13.30 -1.88 1.25
C ARG A 97 -13.78 -0.85 2.27
N GLU A 98 -13.64 -1.14 3.56
CA GLU A 98 -13.98 -0.25 4.67
C GLU A 98 -12.87 0.76 4.98
N GLY A 99 -11.75 0.71 4.26
CA GLY A 99 -10.70 1.73 4.32
C GLY A 99 -9.60 1.41 5.33
N HIS A 100 -9.28 0.13 5.53
CA HIS A 100 -8.10 -0.29 6.30
C HIS A 100 -6.90 -0.51 5.35
N PRO A 101 -6.03 0.49 5.12
CA PRO A 101 -5.08 0.46 4.00
C PRO A 101 -3.91 -0.52 4.21
N GLN A 102 -3.65 -0.95 5.44
CA GLN A 102 -2.70 -2.04 5.74
C GLN A 102 -3.16 -3.40 5.18
N ILE A 103 -4.49 -3.61 5.09
CA ILE A 103 -5.07 -4.86 4.58
C ILE A 103 -4.80 -5.02 3.09
N ASP A 104 -4.69 -3.92 2.33
CA ASP A 104 -4.34 -3.96 0.91
C ASP A 104 -2.99 -4.66 0.68
N TYR A 105 -2.03 -4.44 1.56
CA TYR A 105 -0.73 -5.10 1.48
C TYR A 105 -0.81 -6.61 1.74
N ILE A 106 -1.57 -7.03 2.76
CA ILE A 106 -1.79 -8.46 3.06
C ILE A 106 -2.44 -9.14 1.85
N LEU A 107 -3.46 -8.49 1.29
CA LEU A 107 -4.13 -8.92 0.08
C LEU A 107 -3.21 -8.92 -1.15
N GLU A 108 -2.25 -7.99 -1.25
CA GLU A 108 -1.20 -7.98 -2.27
C GLU A 108 -0.27 -9.18 -2.07
N LEU A 109 0.14 -9.51 -0.84
CA LEU A 109 0.97 -10.68 -0.56
C LEU A 109 0.27 -11.99 -0.96
N ILE A 110 -1.01 -12.14 -0.64
CA ILE A 110 -1.82 -13.30 -1.05
C ILE A 110 -1.90 -13.39 -2.58
N LYS A 111 -2.13 -12.28 -3.29
CA LYS A 111 -2.23 -12.26 -4.78
C LYS A 111 -0.88 -12.32 -5.51
N ARG A 112 0.19 -11.76 -4.96
CA ARG A 112 1.51 -11.70 -5.63
C ARG A 112 2.10 -13.10 -5.79
N LYS A 113 1.72 -14.05 -4.93
CA LYS A 113 2.22 -15.43 -4.99
C LYS A 113 1.63 -16.22 -6.15
N THR A 114 0.44 -15.87 -6.65
CA THR A 114 -0.05 -16.39 -7.94
C THR A 114 0.72 -15.82 -9.14
N TRP A 115 1.36 -14.65 -9.01
CA TRP A 115 2.10 -13.99 -10.10
C TRP A 115 3.54 -14.50 -10.31
N LYS A 116 4.17 -15.16 -9.33
CA LYS A 116 5.55 -15.70 -9.51
C LYS A 116 5.64 -16.68 -10.70
N ARG A 117 4.54 -17.34 -11.07
CA ARG A 117 4.45 -18.17 -12.29
C ARG A 117 4.56 -17.38 -13.60
N PHE A 118 4.26 -16.08 -13.58
CA PHE A 118 4.31 -15.18 -14.75
C PHE A 118 5.70 -14.54 -14.94
N LEU A 119 6.56 -14.54 -13.91
CA LEU A 119 7.91 -13.98 -14.01
C LEU A 119 8.81 -14.68 -15.07
N PRO A 120 8.85 -16.02 -15.19
CA PRO A 120 9.61 -16.65 -16.27
C PRO A 120 9.05 -16.30 -17.65
N TRP A 121 7.73 -16.14 -17.80
CA TRP A 121 7.11 -15.68 -19.04
C TRP A 121 7.50 -14.23 -19.38
N LEU A 122 7.57 -13.36 -18.38
CA LEU A 122 8.03 -11.98 -18.58
C LEU A 122 9.52 -11.91 -18.93
N LEU A 123 10.37 -12.71 -18.28
CA LEU A 123 11.80 -12.81 -18.64
C LEU A 123 12.00 -13.41 -20.02
N ALA A 124 11.21 -14.44 -20.39
CA ALA A 124 11.20 -14.99 -21.74
C ALA A 124 10.69 -13.98 -22.77
N ALA A 125 9.71 -13.14 -22.43
CA ALA A 125 9.25 -12.06 -23.29
C ALA A 125 10.33 -10.98 -23.46
N ILE A 126 11.01 -10.56 -22.39
CA ILE A 126 12.13 -9.59 -22.47
C ILE A 126 13.30 -10.19 -23.26
N GLY A 127 13.68 -11.44 -22.99
CA GLY A 127 14.71 -12.16 -23.74
C GLY A 127 14.31 -12.31 -25.21
N GLY A 128 13.04 -12.61 -25.47
CA GLY A 128 12.46 -12.63 -26.81
C GLY A 128 12.53 -11.26 -27.50
N ILE A 129 12.27 -10.16 -26.79
CA ILE A 129 12.42 -8.80 -27.33
C ILE A 129 13.88 -8.48 -27.64
N ILE A 130 14.83 -8.87 -26.79
CA ILE A 130 16.27 -8.65 -27.03
C ILE A 130 16.75 -9.48 -28.21
N VAL A 131 16.36 -10.76 -28.28
CA VAL A 131 16.66 -11.66 -29.40
C VAL A 131 16.01 -11.12 -30.67
N LEU A 132 14.75 -10.69 -30.62
CA LEU A 132 14.06 -10.04 -31.73
C LEU A 132 14.78 -8.76 -32.15
N ALA A 133 15.23 -7.92 -31.21
CA ALA A 133 16.00 -6.72 -31.50
C ALA A 133 17.35 -7.03 -32.16
N ALA A 134 18.05 -8.09 -31.74
CA ALA A 134 19.27 -8.55 -32.40
C ALA A 134 18.98 -9.15 -33.79
N LEU A 135 17.88 -9.89 -33.93
CA LEU A 135 17.39 -10.44 -35.19
C LEU A 135 16.91 -9.35 -36.16
N LEU A 136 16.40 -8.21 -35.67
CA LEU A 136 16.04 -7.07 -36.51
C LEU A 136 17.23 -6.58 -37.32
N PHE A 137 18.47 -6.67 -36.80
CA PHE A 137 19.69 -6.33 -37.55
C PHE A 137 20.15 -7.43 -38.52
N SER A 138 19.43 -8.55 -38.60
CA SER A 138 19.74 -9.61 -39.56
C SER A 138 19.17 -9.29 -40.95
N PRO A 139 19.90 -9.63 -42.05
CA PRO A 139 19.43 -9.42 -43.42
C PRO A 139 18.00 -9.93 -43.74
N PRO A 140 17.54 -11.12 -43.27
CA PRO A 140 16.20 -11.62 -43.59
C PRO A 140 15.05 -10.81 -42.96
N LEU A 141 15.32 -9.99 -41.94
CA LEU A 141 14.33 -9.10 -41.33
C LEU A 141 14.42 -7.65 -41.81
N ALA A 142 15.31 -7.36 -42.78
CA ALA A 142 15.39 -6.06 -43.42
C ALA A 142 14.04 -5.53 -43.97
N PRO A 143 13.14 -6.36 -44.56
CA PRO A 143 11.83 -5.89 -44.99
C PRO A 143 10.94 -5.41 -43.82
N LEU A 144 11.06 -6.05 -42.65
CA LEU A 144 10.32 -5.64 -41.47
C LEU A 144 10.89 -4.34 -40.88
N LEU A 145 12.22 -4.16 -40.91
CA LEU A 145 12.85 -2.90 -40.54
C LEU A 145 12.46 -1.77 -41.48
N GLN A 146 12.40 -2.01 -42.79
CA GLN A 146 11.92 -1.03 -43.78
C GLN A 146 10.47 -0.66 -43.52
N TRP A 147 9.60 -1.65 -43.28
CA TRP A 147 8.21 -1.40 -42.91
C TRP A 147 8.09 -0.62 -41.58
N LEU A 148 8.93 -0.93 -40.60
CA LEU A 148 8.98 -0.23 -39.31
C LEU A 148 9.49 1.20 -39.48
N GLU A 149 10.53 1.41 -40.30
CA GLU A 149 11.05 2.73 -40.67
C GLU A 149 9.99 3.54 -41.40
N GLU A 150 9.28 2.96 -42.37
CA GLU A 150 8.14 3.59 -43.05
C GLU A 150 7.05 4.01 -42.06
N ILE A 151 6.75 3.18 -41.06
CA ILE A 151 5.76 3.52 -40.02
C ILE A 151 6.26 4.59 -39.05
N LEU A 152 7.51 4.53 -38.62
CA LEU A 152 8.08 5.50 -37.68
C LEU A 152 8.37 6.86 -38.32
N THR A 153 8.70 6.86 -39.62
CA THR A 153 8.88 8.08 -40.41
C THR A 153 7.57 8.60 -40.97
N SER A 154 6.54 7.75 -41.07
CA SER A 154 5.20 8.17 -41.43
C SER A 154 4.60 9.07 -40.35
N VAL A 155 4.12 10.23 -40.81
CA VAL A 155 3.38 11.19 -40.00
C VAL A 155 2.12 10.58 -39.37
N ILE A 156 1.57 9.53 -40.00
CA ILE A 156 0.35 8.85 -39.55
C ILE A 156 0.67 7.60 -38.71
N GLY A 157 1.81 6.94 -38.96
CA GLY A 157 2.14 5.65 -38.33
C GLY A 157 2.27 5.73 -36.82
N LEU A 158 3.01 6.73 -36.29
CA LEU A 158 3.16 6.94 -34.85
C LEU A 158 1.82 7.20 -34.12
N PRO A 159 0.93 8.10 -34.60
CA PRO A 159 -0.41 8.27 -34.03
C PRO A 159 -1.25 7.00 -34.02
N VAL A 160 -1.23 6.21 -35.11
CA VAL A 160 -2.01 4.96 -35.20
C VAL A 160 -1.51 3.93 -34.18
N LEU A 161 -0.20 3.82 -34.00
CA LEU A 161 0.39 2.93 -33.00
C LEU A 161 0.02 3.38 -31.57
N GLY A 162 0.15 4.68 -31.29
CA GLY A 162 -0.22 5.27 -30.00
C GLY A 162 -1.71 5.09 -29.68
N PHE A 163 -2.59 5.30 -30.67
CA PHE A 163 -4.03 5.06 -30.57
C PHE A 163 -4.32 3.59 -30.25
N SER A 164 -3.75 2.66 -31.03
CA SER A 164 -3.95 1.22 -30.85
C SER A 164 -3.51 0.78 -29.45
N PHE A 165 -2.31 1.19 -29.02
CA PHE A 165 -1.81 0.90 -27.69
C PHE A 165 -2.72 1.47 -26.59
N THR A 166 -3.19 2.70 -26.74
CA THR A 166 -4.09 3.34 -25.77
C THR A 166 -5.40 2.58 -25.64
N VAL A 167 -6.01 2.18 -26.76
CA VAL A 167 -7.26 1.39 -26.75
C VAL A 167 -7.03 0.03 -26.09
N LEU A 168 -6.02 -0.73 -26.52
CA LEU A 168 -5.74 -2.06 -25.97
C LEU A 168 -5.42 -2.00 -24.48
N SER A 169 -4.55 -1.08 -24.05
CA SER A 169 -4.18 -0.92 -22.65
C SER A 169 -5.36 -0.47 -21.79
N THR A 170 -6.22 0.42 -22.31
CA THR A 170 -7.43 0.86 -21.60
C THR A 170 -8.41 -0.28 -21.42
N VAL A 171 -8.68 -1.07 -22.48
CA VAL A 171 -9.56 -2.24 -22.38
C VAL A 171 -8.98 -3.25 -21.38
N PHE A 172 -7.68 -3.54 -21.45
CA PHE A 172 -7.02 -4.43 -20.51
C PHE A 172 -7.16 -3.95 -19.05
N LEU A 173 -6.85 -2.69 -18.78
CA LEU A 173 -6.95 -2.08 -17.45
C LEU A 173 -8.40 -2.00 -16.95
N LEU A 174 -9.36 -1.78 -17.86
CA LEU A 174 -10.78 -1.74 -17.53
C LEU A 174 -11.26 -3.14 -17.14
N VAL A 175 -10.91 -4.18 -17.90
CA VAL A 175 -11.19 -5.58 -17.55
C VAL A 175 -10.53 -5.95 -16.21
N GLN A 176 -9.28 -5.54 -15.99
CA GLN A 176 -8.57 -5.77 -14.73
C GLN A 176 -9.25 -5.07 -13.55
N ASN A 177 -9.68 -3.81 -13.71
CA ASN A 177 -10.42 -3.08 -12.69
C ASN A 177 -11.77 -3.71 -12.41
N GLN A 178 -12.52 -4.11 -13.45
CA GLN A 178 -13.84 -4.75 -13.31
C GLN A 178 -13.76 -6.11 -12.61
N THR A 179 -12.71 -6.89 -12.88
CA THR A 179 -12.48 -8.19 -12.23
C THR A 179 -11.90 -8.08 -10.82
N ASP A 180 -11.40 -6.90 -10.40
CA ASP A 180 -10.84 -6.72 -9.06
C ASP A 180 -11.93 -6.56 -7.98
N SER A 181 -12.37 -7.69 -7.43
CA SER A 181 -13.32 -7.73 -6.33
C SER A 181 -12.81 -7.11 -5.02
N LYS A 182 -11.54 -6.69 -4.91
CA LYS A 182 -11.02 -6.06 -3.68
C LYS A 182 -11.54 -4.65 -3.44
N ARG A 183 -11.92 -3.92 -4.48
CA ARG A 183 -12.29 -2.50 -4.39
C ARG A 183 -13.80 -2.34 -4.18
N LYS A 184 -14.20 -1.23 -3.54
CA LYS A 184 -15.62 -0.84 -3.46
C LYS A 184 -16.12 -0.47 -4.86
N LEU A 185 -17.35 -0.84 -5.20
CA LEU A 185 -17.93 -0.59 -6.53
C LEU A 185 -17.83 0.88 -6.94
N PHE A 186 -18.09 1.80 -6.02
CA PHE A 186 -17.95 3.24 -6.25
C PHE A 186 -16.52 3.63 -6.65
N LYS A 187 -15.51 3.20 -5.89
CA LYS A 187 -14.10 3.48 -6.18
C LYS A 187 -13.66 2.85 -7.50
N ARG A 188 -14.16 1.66 -7.82
CA ARG A 188 -13.93 0.97 -9.10
C ARG A 188 -14.50 1.76 -10.28
N ASN A 189 -15.74 2.22 -10.17
CA ASN A 189 -16.39 3.02 -11.23
C ASN A 189 -15.68 4.36 -11.39
N GLN A 190 -15.35 5.03 -10.29
CA GLN A 190 -14.58 6.27 -10.30
C GLN A 190 -13.21 6.09 -10.98
N ASP A 191 -12.45 5.05 -10.59
CA ASP A 191 -11.16 4.71 -11.22
C ASP A 191 -11.31 4.45 -12.72
N SER A 192 -12.38 3.73 -13.13
CA SER A 192 -12.69 3.46 -14.53
C SER A 192 -13.10 4.71 -15.31
N ILE A 193 -13.84 5.65 -14.71
CA ILE A 193 -14.22 6.92 -15.35
C ILE A 193 -12.97 7.75 -15.61
N PHE A 194 -12.08 7.92 -14.63
CA PHE A 194 -10.82 8.66 -14.85
C PHE A 194 -9.93 7.99 -15.89
N LEU A 195 -9.87 6.66 -15.91
CA LEU A 195 -9.16 5.90 -16.94
C LEU A 195 -9.75 6.15 -18.34
N LEU A 196 -11.08 6.09 -18.49
CA LEU A 196 -11.77 6.33 -19.75
C LEU A 196 -11.65 7.78 -20.22
N LEU A 197 -11.71 8.75 -19.31
CA LEU A 197 -11.49 10.17 -19.63
C LEU A 197 -10.08 10.41 -20.14
N GLY A 198 -9.06 9.89 -19.45
CA GLY A 198 -7.67 9.98 -19.90
C GLY A 198 -7.45 9.29 -21.26
N ALA A 199 -8.01 8.09 -21.43
CA ALA A 199 -7.95 7.36 -22.70
C ALA A 199 -8.69 8.08 -23.82
N GLY A 200 -9.86 8.65 -23.55
CA GLY A 200 -10.67 9.41 -24.50
C GLY A 200 -9.95 10.67 -24.99
N ILE A 201 -9.34 11.42 -24.07
CA ILE A 201 -8.53 12.61 -24.42
C ILE A 201 -7.32 12.19 -25.28
N ASN A 202 -6.62 11.12 -24.92
CA ASN A 202 -5.51 10.60 -25.74
C ASN A 202 -5.98 10.14 -27.13
N CYS A 203 -7.10 9.42 -27.21
CA CYS A 203 -7.68 8.99 -28.48
C CYS A 203 -8.05 10.19 -29.37
N ALA A 204 -8.69 11.21 -28.79
CA ALA A 204 -9.00 12.45 -29.49
C ALA A 204 -7.73 13.15 -29.98
N ALA A 205 -6.67 13.19 -29.17
CA ALA A 205 -5.36 13.72 -29.56
C ALA A 205 -4.78 12.97 -30.77
N TYR A 206 -4.79 11.63 -30.74
CA TYR A 206 -4.28 10.83 -31.85
C TYR A 206 -5.14 10.96 -33.12
N VAL A 207 -6.47 10.96 -33.01
CA VAL A 207 -7.37 11.18 -34.16
C VAL A 207 -7.13 12.55 -34.78
N LEU A 208 -7.01 13.59 -33.96
CA LEU A 208 -6.71 14.94 -34.43
C LEU A 208 -5.33 15.01 -35.09
N TRP A 209 -4.33 14.31 -34.56
CA TRP A 209 -3.02 14.19 -35.18
C TRP A 209 -3.08 13.51 -36.56
N ILE A 210 -3.82 12.40 -36.68
CA ILE A 210 -4.02 11.68 -37.95
C ILE A 210 -4.72 12.59 -38.98
N MET A 211 -5.77 13.31 -38.57
CA MET A 211 -6.55 14.19 -39.45
C MET A 211 -5.72 15.36 -40.00
N ILE A 212 -4.84 15.94 -39.20
CA ILE A 212 -3.98 17.04 -39.63
C ILE A 212 -2.88 16.51 -40.56
N ALA A 213 -2.46 15.24 -40.41
CA ALA A 213 -1.40 14.61 -41.20
C ALA A 213 -0.12 15.45 -41.28
N ALA A 214 0.19 16.19 -40.21
CA ALA A 214 1.38 17.03 -40.08
C ALA A 214 2.24 16.61 -38.88
N PRO A 215 3.50 17.07 -38.81
CA PRO A 215 4.33 16.95 -37.60
C PRO A 215 3.56 17.45 -36.38
N MET A 216 3.78 16.81 -35.22
CA MET A 216 2.98 16.92 -34.00
C MET A 216 2.48 18.35 -33.72
N PRO A 217 1.18 18.65 -33.94
CA PRO A 217 0.68 20.00 -33.73
C PRO A 217 0.60 20.33 -32.23
N PRO A 218 0.85 21.59 -31.82
CA PRO A 218 0.82 21.99 -30.41
C PRO A 218 -0.50 21.63 -29.70
N LEU A 219 -1.61 21.64 -30.43
CA LEU A 219 -2.92 21.23 -29.90
C LEU A 219 -2.94 19.77 -29.44
N VAL A 220 -2.29 18.86 -30.18
CA VAL A 220 -2.15 17.44 -29.81
C VAL A 220 -1.30 17.31 -28.56
N ALA A 221 -0.21 18.07 -28.46
CA ALA A 221 0.64 18.10 -27.28
C ALA A 221 -0.14 18.54 -26.03
N VAL A 222 -0.97 19.59 -26.14
CA VAL A 222 -1.83 20.05 -25.04
C VAL A 222 -2.82 18.96 -24.60
N LEU A 223 -3.48 18.29 -25.55
CA LEU A 223 -4.41 17.20 -25.23
C LEU A 223 -3.70 16.01 -24.56
N SER A 224 -2.53 15.60 -25.06
CA SER A 224 -1.73 14.54 -24.42
C SER A 224 -1.30 14.91 -23.00
N VAL A 225 -0.99 16.18 -22.75
CA VAL A 225 -0.67 16.67 -21.41
C VAL A 225 -1.90 16.70 -20.50
N MET A 226 -3.06 17.11 -21.02
CA MET A 226 -4.34 17.03 -20.29
C MET A 226 -4.68 15.59 -19.91
N ALA A 227 -4.44 14.62 -20.81
CA ALA A 227 -4.64 13.21 -20.51
C ALA A 227 -3.75 12.74 -19.35
N SER A 228 -2.49 13.18 -19.30
CA SER A 228 -1.60 12.95 -18.15
C SER A 228 -2.12 13.62 -16.87
N GLY A 229 -2.71 14.81 -17.00
CA GLY A 229 -3.32 15.54 -15.90
C GLY A 229 -4.51 14.84 -15.25
N MET A 230 -5.18 13.89 -15.94
CA MET A 230 -6.26 13.09 -15.34
C MET A 230 -5.79 12.27 -14.13
N ASP A 231 -4.54 11.80 -14.13
CA ASP A 231 -3.96 11.12 -12.96
C ASP A 231 -3.80 12.06 -11.76
N VAL A 232 -3.50 13.34 -12.01
CA VAL A 232 -3.38 14.38 -10.97
C VAL A 232 -4.76 14.68 -10.37
N ILE A 233 -5.77 14.90 -11.22
CA ILE A 233 -7.15 15.15 -10.78
C ILE A 233 -7.69 13.96 -9.99
N LYS A 234 -7.40 12.73 -10.44
CA LYS A 234 -7.76 11.50 -9.74
C LYS A 234 -7.17 11.45 -8.32
N GLU A 235 -5.89 11.75 -8.17
CA GLU A 235 -5.27 11.77 -6.83
C GLU A 235 -5.83 12.90 -5.96
N LEU A 236 -6.13 14.07 -6.54
CA LEU A 236 -6.78 15.16 -5.81
C LEU A 236 -8.17 14.74 -5.28
N PHE A 237 -8.95 14.04 -6.09
CA PHE A 237 -10.24 13.48 -5.65
C PHE A 237 -10.05 12.42 -4.56
N ASN A 238 -9.05 11.55 -4.68
CA ASN A 238 -8.75 10.55 -3.64
C ASN A 238 -8.38 11.21 -2.31
N ILE A 239 -7.59 12.28 -2.33
CA ILE A 239 -7.24 13.08 -1.15
C ILE A 239 -8.52 13.69 -0.55
N GLY A 240 -9.36 14.33 -1.36
CA GLY A 240 -10.62 14.91 -0.90
C GLY A 240 -11.57 13.87 -0.29
N GLN A 241 -11.65 12.69 -0.89
CA GLN A 241 -12.45 11.58 -0.36
C GLN A 241 -11.92 11.08 1.00
N GLU A 242 -10.60 10.94 1.14
CA GLU A 242 -10.00 10.50 2.39
C GLU A 242 -10.14 11.56 3.49
N TYR A 243 -10.00 12.84 3.13
CA TYR A 243 -10.26 13.97 4.03
C TYR A 243 -11.71 13.99 4.53
N PHE A 244 -12.68 13.84 3.63
CA PHE A 244 -14.09 13.76 4.00
C PHE A 244 -14.40 12.54 4.87
N ARG A 245 -13.79 11.39 4.58
CA ARG A 245 -13.91 10.19 5.42
C ARG A 245 -13.30 10.40 6.80
N PHE A 246 -12.22 11.16 6.89
CA PHE A 246 -11.58 11.49 8.16
C PHE A 246 -12.47 12.39 9.02
N HIS A 247 -13.01 13.46 8.44
CA HIS A 247 -13.85 14.41 9.16
C HIS A 247 -15.18 13.82 9.64
N ASN A 248 -15.80 12.94 8.85
CA ASN A 248 -17.09 12.32 9.19
C ASN A 248 -16.97 11.02 9.99
N ARG A 249 -15.84 10.76 10.64
CA ARG A 249 -15.69 9.57 11.50
C ARG A 249 -16.48 9.77 12.80
N LEU A 250 -17.45 8.90 13.03
CA LEU A 250 -18.11 8.77 14.33
C LEU A 250 -17.06 8.36 15.36
N LYS A 251 -16.92 9.13 16.44
CA LYS A 251 -16.12 8.75 17.61
C LYS A 251 -16.75 7.49 18.21
N ILE A 252 -15.98 6.41 18.34
CA ILE A 252 -16.45 5.19 18.98
C ILE A 252 -16.42 5.43 20.48
N HIS A 253 -17.58 5.34 21.14
CA HIS A 253 -17.73 5.73 22.55
C HIS A 253 -16.92 4.85 23.54
N GLU A 254 -16.41 3.70 23.08
CA GLU A 254 -15.72 2.70 23.92
C GLU A 254 -14.27 2.41 23.46
N SER A 255 -13.68 3.20 22.55
CA SER A 255 -12.31 2.95 22.12
C SER A 255 -11.28 3.35 23.18
N THR A 256 -10.30 2.48 23.43
CA THR A 256 -9.13 2.86 24.23
C THR A 256 -8.36 3.97 23.52
N LYS A 257 -7.77 4.92 24.27
CA LYS A 257 -6.95 6.01 23.72
C LYS A 257 -5.86 5.52 22.75
N MET A 258 -5.31 4.32 23.01
CA MET A 258 -4.36 3.65 22.14
C MET A 258 -4.94 3.35 20.75
N LEU A 259 -6.14 2.74 20.69
CA LEU A 259 -6.79 2.39 19.43
C LEU A 259 -7.20 3.62 18.62
N GLU A 260 -7.56 4.71 19.30
CA GLU A 260 -7.83 6.00 18.65
C GLU A 260 -6.58 6.57 17.97
N HIS A 261 -5.44 6.60 18.67
CA HIS A 261 -4.17 7.04 18.08
C HIS A 261 -3.73 6.15 16.92
N GLN A 262 -3.90 4.83 17.03
CA GLN A 262 -3.59 3.91 15.92
C GLN A 262 -4.51 4.15 14.71
N ALA A 263 -5.81 4.38 14.94
CA ALA A 263 -6.75 4.70 13.88
C ALA A 263 -6.38 6.03 13.19
N TYR A 264 -5.99 7.04 13.97
CA TYR A 264 -5.51 8.32 13.46
C TYR A 264 -4.24 8.15 12.60
N ALA A 265 -3.22 7.45 13.09
CA ALA A 265 -1.99 7.17 12.33
C ALA A 265 -2.26 6.49 10.98
N ARG A 266 -3.17 5.49 10.96
CA ARG A 266 -3.59 4.79 9.73
C ARG A 266 -4.23 5.72 8.69
N HIS A 267 -4.93 6.75 9.13
CA HIS A 267 -5.52 7.76 8.25
C HIS A 267 -4.51 8.74 7.70
N VAL A 268 -3.65 9.28 8.57
CA VAL A 268 -2.56 10.17 8.17
C VAL A 268 -1.67 9.49 7.14
N TYR A 269 -1.42 8.19 7.31
CA TYR A 269 -0.76 7.36 6.29
C TYR A 269 -1.49 7.38 4.94
N GLY A 270 -2.81 7.16 4.92
CA GLY A 270 -3.61 7.19 3.70
C GLY A 270 -3.51 8.54 2.97
N PHE A 271 -3.65 9.63 3.73
CA PHE A 271 -3.52 11.00 3.22
C PHE A 271 -2.12 11.26 2.65
N ASN A 272 -1.06 10.96 3.41
CA ASN A 272 0.33 11.18 2.98
C ASN A 272 0.70 10.33 1.76
N LYS A 273 0.18 9.10 1.67
CA LYS A 273 0.36 8.24 0.48
C LYS A 273 -0.18 8.93 -0.77
N HIS A 274 -1.40 9.44 -0.72
CA HIS A 274 -2.04 10.11 -1.86
C HIS A 274 -1.43 11.47 -2.17
N ARG A 275 -1.04 12.26 -1.16
CA ARG A 275 -0.32 13.53 -1.36
C ARG A 275 1.00 13.34 -2.09
N ASN A 276 1.80 12.36 -1.69
CA ASN A 276 3.05 12.07 -2.37
C ASN A 276 2.83 11.52 -3.78
N ALA A 277 1.79 10.70 -3.99
CA ALA A 277 1.41 10.23 -5.32
C ALA A 277 0.99 11.38 -6.25
N LEU A 278 0.25 12.37 -5.73
CA LEU A 278 -0.11 13.59 -6.43
C LEU A 278 1.14 14.35 -6.90
N LEU A 279 2.14 14.55 -6.01
CA LEU A 279 3.38 15.24 -6.36
C LEU A 279 4.18 14.48 -7.45
N ILE A 280 4.26 13.16 -7.34
CA ILE A 280 4.93 12.32 -8.36
C ILE A 280 4.20 12.43 -9.70
N ASN A 281 2.86 12.37 -9.69
CA ASN A 281 2.05 12.49 -10.90
C ASN A 281 2.22 13.88 -11.53
N LEU A 282 2.15 14.95 -10.73
CA LEU A 282 2.33 16.32 -11.20
C LEU A 282 3.72 16.53 -11.83
N ALA A 283 4.78 16.09 -11.15
CA ALA A 283 6.15 16.16 -11.66
C ALA A 283 6.29 15.38 -12.98
N SER A 284 5.69 14.19 -13.08
CA SER A 284 5.70 13.40 -14.31
C SER A 284 4.96 14.09 -15.47
N SER A 285 3.83 14.74 -15.20
CA SER A 285 3.06 15.47 -16.22
C SER A 285 3.83 16.70 -16.71
N LEU A 286 4.52 17.42 -15.82
CA LEU A 286 5.38 18.55 -16.20
C LEU A 286 6.58 18.11 -17.05
N LEU A 287 7.22 16.98 -16.71
CA LEU A 287 8.30 16.42 -17.52
C LEU A 287 7.82 15.99 -18.91
N LEU A 288 6.65 15.33 -18.99
CA LEU A 288 6.05 14.96 -20.27
C LEU A 288 5.69 16.18 -21.11
N LEU A 289 5.13 17.23 -20.49
CA LEU A 289 4.88 18.51 -21.15
C LEU A 289 6.18 19.10 -21.72
N GLY A 290 7.27 19.10 -20.96
CA GLY A 290 8.58 19.58 -21.42
C GLY A 290 9.12 18.78 -22.61
N ILE A 291 9.00 17.45 -22.58
CA ILE A 291 9.41 16.57 -23.69
C ILE A 291 8.57 16.86 -24.94
N MET A 292 7.25 16.98 -24.80
CA MET A 292 6.35 17.25 -25.92
C MET A 292 6.58 18.65 -26.50
N ALA A 293 6.81 19.66 -25.66
CA ALA A 293 7.14 21.01 -26.11
C ALA A 293 8.45 21.00 -26.92
N ALA A 294 9.50 20.36 -26.40
CA ALA A 294 10.77 20.22 -27.12
C ALA A 294 10.60 19.48 -28.46
N TRP A 295 9.77 18.43 -28.49
CA TRP A 295 9.45 17.71 -29.72
C TRP A 295 8.82 18.65 -30.76
N CYS A 296 7.88 19.52 -30.36
CA CYS A 296 7.18 20.42 -31.28
C CYS A 296 8.08 21.48 -31.93
N PHE A 297 9.18 21.87 -31.29
CA PHE A 297 10.09 22.91 -31.81
C PHE A 297 11.27 22.38 -32.63
N LEU A 298 11.54 21.08 -32.55
CA LEU A 298 12.64 20.46 -33.28
C LEU A 298 12.12 19.84 -34.59
N PRO A 299 12.89 19.95 -35.69
CA PRO A 299 12.46 19.40 -36.97
C PRO A 299 12.24 17.88 -36.84
N PRO A 300 11.17 17.33 -37.45
CA PRO A 300 10.89 15.91 -37.36
C PRO A 300 12.05 15.10 -37.97
N GLY A 301 12.57 14.15 -37.21
CA GLY A 301 13.64 13.26 -37.65
C GLY A 301 13.64 11.98 -36.82
N LEU A 302 14.05 10.86 -37.43
CA LEU A 302 14.01 9.53 -36.82
C LEU A 302 14.78 9.47 -35.48
N ILE A 303 15.95 10.12 -35.43
CA ILE A 303 16.77 10.17 -34.20
C ILE A 303 16.01 10.89 -33.08
N LEU A 304 15.36 12.01 -33.40
CA LEU A 304 14.57 12.78 -32.44
C LEU A 304 13.35 11.98 -31.96
N THR A 305 12.66 11.29 -32.86
CA THR A 305 11.46 10.50 -32.50
C THR A 305 11.83 9.35 -31.58
N ILE A 306 12.91 8.61 -31.86
CA ILE A 306 13.42 7.56 -30.98
C ILE A 306 13.83 8.15 -29.62
N ALA A 307 14.59 9.25 -29.62
CA ALA A 307 15.06 9.87 -28.39
C ALA A 307 13.90 10.29 -27.47
N ALA A 308 12.86 10.88 -28.04
CA ALA A 308 11.75 11.37 -27.24
C ALA A 308 10.74 10.27 -26.87
N VAL A 309 10.54 9.23 -27.68
CA VAL A 309 9.82 8.00 -27.25
C VAL A 309 10.56 7.33 -26.09
N SER A 310 11.89 7.24 -26.17
CA SER A 310 12.73 6.71 -25.09
C SER A 310 12.60 7.55 -23.81
N ALA A 311 12.64 8.88 -23.92
CA ALA A 311 12.44 9.78 -22.80
C ALA A 311 11.06 9.62 -22.16
N ILE A 312 9.99 9.50 -22.96
CA ILE A 312 8.62 9.24 -22.46
C ILE A 312 8.58 7.91 -21.69
N CYS A 313 9.15 6.85 -22.26
CA CYS A 313 9.24 5.53 -21.62
C CYS A 313 9.99 5.61 -20.28
N LEU A 314 11.11 6.35 -20.24
CA LEU A 314 11.88 6.57 -19.03
C LEU A 314 11.05 7.31 -17.95
N VAL A 315 10.29 8.35 -18.32
CA VAL A 315 9.41 9.05 -17.38
C VAL A 315 8.34 8.11 -16.80
N TYR A 316 7.71 7.27 -17.63
CA TYR A 316 6.72 6.30 -17.14
C TYR A 316 7.31 5.25 -16.20
N THR A 317 8.51 4.75 -16.51
CA THR A 317 9.20 3.76 -15.66
C THR A 317 9.62 4.36 -14.32
N LEU A 318 10.19 5.57 -14.34
CA LEU A 318 10.53 6.33 -13.13
C LEU A 318 9.29 6.63 -12.29
N LYS A 319 8.20 7.13 -12.90
CA LYS A 319 6.91 7.36 -12.22
C LYS A 319 6.44 6.10 -11.49
N ARG A 320 6.42 4.95 -12.18
CA ARG A 320 6.01 3.67 -11.59
C ARG A 320 6.92 3.25 -10.44
N PHE A 321 8.23 3.44 -10.57
CA PHE A 321 9.19 3.15 -9.52
C PHE A 321 8.97 4.04 -8.29
N PHE A 322 8.85 5.36 -8.47
CA PHE A 322 8.63 6.31 -7.38
C PHE A 322 7.29 6.08 -6.67
N LEU A 323 6.20 5.79 -7.39
CA LEU A 323 4.92 5.45 -6.78
C LEU A 323 5.02 4.20 -5.88
N LYS A 324 5.73 3.17 -6.35
CA LYS A 324 5.97 1.95 -5.58
C LYS A 324 6.88 2.18 -4.37
N ALA A 325 7.92 3.00 -4.54
CA ALA A 325 8.82 3.38 -3.46
C ALA A 325 8.08 4.21 -2.40
N ASN A 326 7.22 5.14 -2.80
CA ASN A 326 6.38 5.93 -1.91
C ASN A 326 5.46 5.03 -1.07
N GLU A 327 4.77 4.08 -1.71
CA GLU A 327 3.94 3.12 -0.98
C GLU A 327 4.73 2.29 0.04
N SER A 328 5.93 1.81 -0.32
CA SER A 328 6.78 1.06 0.60
C SER A 328 7.28 1.91 1.77
N ARG A 329 7.71 3.15 1.51
CA ARG A 329 8.21 4.08 2.53
C ARG A 329 7.10 4.49 3.49
N ALA A 330 5.97 4.92 2.95
CA ALA A 330 4.83 5.30 3.76
C ALA A 330 4.40 4.14 4.67
N ARG A 331 4.42 2.90 4.16
CA ARG A 331 4.07 1.71 4.95
C ARG A 331 5.05 1.49 6.09
N ALA A 332 6.35 1.64 5.84
CA ALA A 332 7.37 1.50 6.89
C ALA A 332 7.18 2.55 8.00
N ILE A 333 6.92 3.81 7.62
CA ILE A 333 6.63 4.90 8.56
C ILE A 333 5.41 4.57 9.41
N LEU A 334 4.31 4.10 8.80
CA LEU A 334 3.12 3.69 9.54
C LEU A 334 3.42 2.57 10.53
N GLN A 335 4.22 1.57 10.14
CA GLN A 335 4.57 0.46 11.05
C GLN A 335 5.42 0.95 12.22
N GLU A 336 6.37 1.85 11.97
CA GLU A 336 7.18 2.48 13.02
C GLU A 336 6.33 3.29 13.99
N GLU A 337 5.39 4.10 13.49
CA GLU A 337 4.48 4.91 14.29
C GLU A 337 3.55 4.03 15.15
N LEU A 338 2.96 2.98 14.58
CA LEU A 338 2.12 2.03 15.32
C LEU A 338 2.92 1.30 16.41
N ARG A 339 4.16 0.92 16.12
CA ARG A 339 5.07 0.30 17.10
C ARG A 339 5.40 1.27 18.23
N PHE A 340 5.69 2.52 17.90
CA PHE A 340 5.97 3.57 18.88
C PHE A 340 4.76 3.80 19.80
N ILE A 341 3.57 3.97 19.23
CA ILE A 341 2.32 4.11 19.99
C ILE A 341 2.15 2.92 20.92
N LYS A 342 2.30 1.69 20.43
CA LYS A 342 2.16 0.49 21.27
C LYS A 342 3.16 0.48 22.45
N GLN A 343 4.43 0.82 22.19
CA GLN A 343 5.47 0.85 23.22
C GLN A 343 5.21 1.93 24.29
N GLU A 344 4.70 3.09 23.90
CA GLU A 344 4.42 4.18 24.82
C GLU A 344 3.29 3.80 25.79
N TYR A 345 2.17 3.29 25.25
CA TYR A 345 1.06 2.85 26.09
C TYR A 345 1.43 1.66 26.99
N GLU A 346 2.27 0.72 26.52
CA GLU A 346 2.76 -0.40 27.35
C GLU A 346 3.66 0.07 28.51
N LYS A 347 4.38 1.18 28.36
CA LYS A 347 5.17 1.77 29.45
C LYS A 347 4.28 2.45 30.48
N ASP A 348 3.33 3.27 30.04
CA ASP A 348 2.41 3.98 30.93
C ASP A 348 1.61 3.02 31.81
N HIS A 349 1.10 1.92 31.24
CA HIS A 349 0.34 0.91 31.98
C HIS A 349 1.19 0.02 32.88
N ARG A 350 2.53 0.03 32.76
CA ARG A 350 3.42 -0.66 33.71
C ARG A 350 3.69 0.18 34.96
N ILE A 351 3.38 1.48 34.95
CA ILE A 351 3.71 2.43 36.02
C ILE A 351 2.53 2.58 37.02
N GLU A 352 1.29 2.21 36.66
CA GLU A 352 0.14 2.09 37.58
C GLU A 352 -0.22 0.60 37.86
N PRO A 353 -0.43 0.14 39.11
CA PRO A 353 -0.11 0.70 40.42
C PRO A 353 0.89 -0.19 41.18
N GLN A 354 2.10 0.31 41.43
CA GLN A 354 2.71 -0.02 42.74
C GLN A 354 1.87 0.73 43.77
N VAL A 355 0.81 0.07 44.24
CA VAL A 355 0.10 0.45 45.46
C VAL A 355 1.18 0.79 46.47
N SER A 356 1.20 2.05 46.90
CA SER A 356 2.23 2.56 47.81
C SER A 356 2.48 1.52 48.91
N PRO A 357 3.74 1.15 49.21
CA PRO A 357 4.03 0.18 50.26
C PRO A 357 3.40 0.56 51.62
N ALA A 358 3.03 1.84 51.80
CA ALA A 358 2.23 2.33 52.92
C ALA A 358 0.81 1.72 53.02
N LEU A 359 0.11 1.45 51.91
CA LEU A 359 -1.20 0.78 51.92
C LEU A 359 -1.06 -0.73 52.21
N SER A 360 0.04 -1.34 51.76
CA SER A 360 0.38 -2.73 52.07
C SER A 360 0.75 -2.93 53.55
N GLN A 361 1.26 -1.88 54.21
CA GLN A 361 1.53 -1.90 55.65
C GLN A 361 0.25 -1.72 56.50
N LEU A 362 -0.76 -1.01 56.01
CA LEU A 362 -2.07 -0.87 56.67
C LEU A 362 -2.94 -2.13 56.59
N SER A 363 -2.71 -2.99 55.59
CA SER A 363 -3.43 -4.27 55.46
C SER A 363 -2.88 -5.39 56.36
N ASN A 364 -1.67 -5.23 56.93
CA ASN A 364 -1.00 -6.25 57.74
C ASN A 364 -1.08 -5.98 59.26
N SER A 365 -1.76 -4.93 59.71
CA SER A 365 -1.91 -4.61 61.13
C SER A 365 -3.20 -5.16 61.76
N ASN A 366 -3.62 -6.38 61.37
CA ASN A 366 -4.68 -7.11 62.08
C ASN A 366 -4.06 -8.31 62.84
N PRO A 367 -3.85 -8.22 64.17
CA PRO A 367 -3.24 -9.27 64.94
C PRO A 367 -4.32 -10.18 65.57
N SER A 368 -4.52 -11.38 65.03
CA SER A 368 -5.10 -12.47 65.82
C SER A 368 -4.75 -13.86 65.27
N SER A 369 -3.95 -14.57 66.08
CA SER A 369 -3.90 -16.02 66.28
C SER A 369 -3.04 -16.95 65.41
N GLN A 370 -2.18 -17.65 66.17
CA GLN A 370 -1.70 -19.04 66.02
C GLN A 370 -0.38 -19.34 65.30
N LYS A 371 0.69 -19.06 66.06
CA LYS A 371 1.73 -20.01 66.54
C LYS A 371 1.52 -21.50 66.20
N ALA A 372 2.43 -22.10 65.41
CA ALA A 372 3.32 -23.21 65.84
C ALA A 372 4.13 -23.85 64.68
N ALA A 373 5.42 -24.11 64.98
CA ALA A 373 6.33 -25.14 64.43
C ALA A 373 7.08 -24.95 63.08
N GLN A 374 8.40 -24.76 63.25
CA GLN A 374 9.63 -25.01 62.44
C GLN A 374 9.65 -26.26 61.50
N PRO A 375 10.73 -26.56 60.69
CA PRO A 375 12.07 -25.92 60.53
C PRO A 375 12.64 -25.78 59.08
N GLU A 376 13.79 -25.08 58.99
CA GLU A 376 14.97 -25.20 58.10
C GLU A 376 14.89 -25.80 56.67
N ASN A 377 15.28 -25.01 55.65
CA ASN A 377 16.52 -25.25 54.87
C ASN A 377 16.85 -24.14 53.83
N ASN A 378 18.15 -23.88 53.69
CA ASN A 378 18.89 -22.98 52.76
C ASN A 378 18.70 -23.38 51.25
N PRO A 379 19.24 -22.70 50.20
CA PRO A 379 20.22 -21.62 50.20
C PRO A 379 20.00 -20.40 49.26
N SER A 380 20.78 -19.37 49.61
CA SER A 380 21.13 -18.14 48.89
C SER A 380 21.47 -18.31 47.39
N ILE A 381 20.81 -17.50 46.54
CA ILE A 381 21.25 -17.23 45.16
C ILE A 381 21.46 -15.72 45.00
N LYS A 382 22.72 -15.32 44.85
CA LYS A 382 23.17 -13.96 44.50
C LYS A 382 22.76 -13.64 43.05
N GLY A 383 21.74 -12.80 42.87
CA GLY A 383 21.41 -12.19 41.58
C GLY A 383 22.17 -10.88 41.36
N LYS A 384 23.06 -10.85 40.36
CA LYS A 384 23.74 -9.64 39.88
C LYS A 384 22.72 -8.67 39.26
N SER A 385 22.73 -7.43 39.74
CA SER A 385 22.01 -6.30 39.14
C SER A 385 22.57 -5.98 37.74
N PRO A 386 21.74 -5.84 36.69
CA PRO A 386 22.18 -5.34 35.39
C PRO A 386 22.39 -3.82 35.45
N LYS A 387 23.54 -3.38 34.91
CA LYS A 387 23.89 -1.97 34.70
C LYS A 387 22.89 -1.27 33.76
N PRO A 388 22.59 0.02 33.98
CA PRO A 388 21.80 0.82 33.06
C PRO A 388 22.53 0.99 31.73
N CYS A 389 21.86 0.63 30.63
CA CYS A 389 22.31 0.93 29.28
C CYS A 389 22.17 2.43 29.02
N THR A 390 23.27 2.96 28.49
CA THR A 390 23.50 4.33 28.07
C THR A 390 22.37 4.86 27.17
N GLU A 391 21.89 6.03 27.55
CA GLU A 391 20.97 6.91 26.85
C GLU A 391 21.56 7.26 25.46
N VAL A 392 21.02 6.66 24.39
CA VAL A 392 21.27 7.10 23.03
C VAL A 392 20.27 8.21 22.73
N GLY A 393 20.76 9.45 22.75
CA GLY A 393 20.01 10.65 22.40
C GLY A 393 19.47 10.56 20.97
N ILE A 394 18.21 10.14 20.85
CA ILE A 394 17.41 10.36 19.66
C ILE A 394 16.86 11.76 19.80
N ARG A 395 17.32 12.68 18.94
CA ARG A 395 16.73 14.01 18.75
C ARG A 395 15.22 13.86 18.56
N GLN A 396 14.46 14.13 19.62
CA GLN A 396 13.06 14.48 19.52
C GLN A 396 12.98 15.75 18.66
N THR A 397 12.66 15.58 17.37
CA THR A 397 11.97 16.63 16.65
C THR A 397 10.53 16.51 17.11
N LEU A 398 10.28 17.07 18.29
CA LEU A 398 8.94 17.32 18.79
C LEU A 398 8.33 18.30 17.78
N ILE A 399 7.63 17.76 16.78
CA ILE A 399 6.60 18.52 16.08
C ILE A 399 5.56 18.75 17.16
N GLN A 400 5.72 19.87 17.86
CA GLN A 400 4.68 20.46 18.68
C GLN A 400 3.50 20.64 17.71
N MET A 401 2.56 19.70 17.74
CA MET A 401 1.31 19.85 17.01
C MET A 401 0.62 21.05 17.66
N GLU A 402 0.76 22.22 17.05
CA GLU A 402 -0.18 23.29 17.27
C GLU A 402 -1.57 22.69 17.06
N PRO A 403 -2.51 22.88 18.01
CA PRO A 403 -3.89 22.51 17.77
C PRO A 403 -4.34 23.24 16.51
N MET A 404 -4.78 22.48 15.50
CA MET A 404 -5.46 23.08 14.35
C MET A 404 -6.57 23.99 14.90
N PRO A 405 -6.66 25.25 14.45
CA PRO A 405 -7.72 26.13 14.89
C PRO A 405 -9.06 25.47 14.57
N THR A 406 -9.84 25.19 15.62
CA THR A 406 -11.21 24.75 15.51
C THR A 406 -11.98 25.83 14.75
N GLN A 407 -12.51 25.46 13.58
CA GLN A 407 -13.21 26.36 12.66
C GLN A 407 -14.57 26.86 13.20
N GLU A 408 -14.87 26.65 14.49
CA GLU A 408 -16.06 27.16 15.16
C GLU A 408 -15.98 28.66 15.52
N SER A 409 -14.80 29.30 15.41
CA SER A 409 -14.67 30.75 15.71
C SER A 409 -14.92 31.69 14.52
N GLN A 410 -15.30 31.19 13.33
CA GLN A 410 -15.58 32.04 12.16
C GLN A 410 -17.05 32.10 11.71
N LEU A 411 -17.97 31.46 12.45
CA LEU A 411 -19.41 31.51 12.14
C LEU A 411 -20.22 32.45 13.06
N LEU A 412 -19.55 33.27 13.87
CA LEU A 412 -20.20 34.25 14.77
C LEU A 412 -20.05 35.71 14.32
N HIS A 413 -19.50 35.95 13.12
CA HIS A 413 -19.47 37.27 12.49
C HIS A 413 -19.72 37.16 10.98
N ILE A 414 -20.91 36.69 10.59
CA ILE A 414 -21.60 37.07 9.36
C ILE A 414 -23.09 37.24 9.69
#